data_AF-A0A838V647-F1
#
_entry.id   AF-A0A838V647-F1
#
_cell.length_a   1.000
_cell.length_b   1.000
_cell.length_c   1.000
_cell.angle_alpha   90.00
_cell.angle_beta   90.00
_cell.angle_gamma   90.00
#
_symmetry.space_group_name_H-M   'P 1'
#
loop_
_entity.id
_entity.type
_entity.pdbx_description
1 polymer ?
#
loop_
_entity_poly.entity_id
_entity_poly.type
_entity_poly.pdbx_seq_one_letter_code
_entity_poly.pdbx_strand_id
1 'polypeptide(L)'
;VLAARSGAVPSRQGGESAAIGALQAFGLGLGFLFVSLYSGQLAGLESLLFGTFLGITVGQVQTLLWVAVAALLVLGAIARPLLFASVDGEVARAAGVPTRFLGVAFLLLLGLAVAATAQITGALLVFALLVTPAATAQQLTARPLPGLAFAVALALAVTWLGLGIAYFSPYPVGFWVTSLSFGTYVATRLALGALAWRRSPAGNLAAEPA
;
A
#
# COMPACT_ATOMS: atom_id res chain seq x y z
N VAL A 1 -33.43 -10.10 8.85
CA VAL A 1 -33.48 -9.49 10.22
C VAL A 1 -32.10 -9.40 10.89
N LEU A 2 -31.11 -10.25 10.58
CA LEU A 2 -29.77 -10.20 11.21
C LEU A 2 -28.79 -9.11 10.68
N ALA A 3 -29.10 -8.41 9.59
CA ALA A 3 -28.22 -7.37 9.04
C ALA A 3 -28.40 -5.97 9.69
N ALA A 4 -29.44 -5.79 10.52
CA ALA A 4 -29.88 -4.46 10.96
C ALA A 4 -29.29 -3.99 12.31
N ARG A 5 -28.32 -4.69 12.90
CA ARG A 5 -27.79 -4.38 14.24
C ARG A 5 -26.30 -4.10 14.37
N SER A 6 -25.56 -3.98 13.26
CA SER A 6 -24.23 -3.35 13.37
C SER A 6 -24.42 -1.83 13.36
N GLY A 7 -24.70 -1.28 14.54
CA GLY A 7 -24.33 0.09 14.86
C GLY A 7 -22.79 0.17 14.88
N ALA A 8 -22.18 -0.02 13.71
CA ALA A 8 -20.77 0.16 13.52
C ALA A 8 -20.54 1.66 13.62
N VAL A 9 -20.11 2.13 14.79
CA VAL A 9 -19.48 3.45 14.91
C VAL A 9 -18.44 3.50 13.80
N PRO A 10 -18.59 4.38 12.78
CA PRO A 10 -17.64 4.43 11.69
C PRO A 10 -16.28 4.72 12.31
N SER A 11 -15.36 3.76 12.22
CA SER A 11 -14.01 3.96 12.69
C SER A 11 -13.43 5.11 11.89
N ARG A 12 -12.89 6.13 12.58
CA ARG A 12 -12.27 7.31 11.95
C ARG A 12 -11.26 6.90 10.86
N GLN A 13 -10.56 5.78 11.08
CA GLN A 13 -9.61 5.15 10.16
C GLN A 13 -10.21 4.69 8.82
N GLY A 14 -11.48 4.27 8.79
CA GLY A 14 -12.16 3.90 7.55
C GLY A 14 -12.43 5.11 6.65
N GLY A 15 -12.80 6.24 7.25
CA GLY A 15 -13.01 7.51 6.54
C GLY A 15 -11.72 8.09 5.97
N GLU A 16 -10.62 8.02 6.72
CA GLU A 16 -9.29 8.48 6.27
C GLU A 16 -8.81 7.71 5.04
N SER A 17 -8.92 6.38 5.06
CA SER A 17 -8.49 5.53 3.94
C SER A 17 -9.33 5.76 2.68
N ALA A 18 -10.65 5.95 2.84
CA ALA A 18 -11.55 6.28 1.74
C ALA A 18 -11.23 7.66 1.14
N ALA A 19 -10.93 8.65 1.99
CA ALA A 19 -10.54 9.98 1.54
C ALA A 19 -9.22 9.97 0.76
N ILE A 20 -8.22 9.20 1.20
CA ILE A 20 -6.94 9.06 0.47
C ILE A 20 -7.17 8.47 -0.93
N GLY A 21 -7.98 7.41 -1.03
CA GLY A 21 -8.31 6.80 -2.33
C GLY A 21 -9.09 7.74 -3.25
N ALA A 22 -10.05 8.49 -2.70
CA ALA A 22 -10.81 9.49 -3.46
C ALA A 22 -9.92 10.63 -3.95
N LEU A 23 -9.03 11.14 -3.10
CA LEU A 23 -8.08 12.21 -3.45
C LEU A 23 -7.12 11.76 -4.55
N GLN A 24 -6.64 10.51 -4.49
CA GLN A 24 -5.79 9.96 -5.53
C GLN A 24 -6.54 9.81 -6.86
N ALA A 25 -7.76 9.26 -6.85
CA ALA A 25 -8.56 9.11 -8.06
C ALA A 25 -8.83 10.48 -8.71
N PHE A 26 -9.17 11.48 -7.89
CA PHE A 26 -9.33 12.85 -8.34
C PHE A 26 -8.03 13.44 -8.89
N GLY A 27 -6.90 13.28 -8.19
CA GLY A 27 -5.59 13.75 -8.63
C GLY A 27 -5.14 13.13 -9.96
N LEU A 28 -5.37 11.83 -10.14
CA LEU A 28 -5.10 11.14 -11.41
C LEU A 28 -6.00 11.63 -12.54
N GLY A 29 -7.30 11.79 -12.27
CA GLY A 29 -8.25 12.33 -13.25
C GLY A 29 -7.92 13.77 -13.66
N LEU A 30 -7.52 14.61 -12.70
CA LEU A 30 -7.12 15.99 -12.91
C LEU A 30 -5.78 16.08 -13.67
N GLY A 31 -4.82 15.22 -13.35
CA GLY A 31 -3.58 15.09 -14.12
C GLY A 31 -3.84 14.66 -15.57
N PHE A 32 -4.72 13.67 -15.79
CA PHE A 32 -5.12 13.25 -17.12
C PHE A 32 -5.84 14.36 -17.89
N LEU A 33 -6.71 15.14 -17.23
CA LEU A 33 -7.38 16.30 -17.83
C LEU A 33 -6.37 17.35 -18.32
N PHE A 34 -5.40 17.73 -17.49
CA PHE A 34 -4.38 18.71 -17.87
C PHE A 34 -3.53 18.23 -19.05
N VAL A 35 -3.20 16.95 -19.08
CA VAL A 35 -2.49 16.35 -20.21
C VAL A 35 -3.36 16.34 -21.47
N SER A 36 -4.66 16.07 -21.34
CA SER A 36 -5.61 16.09 -22.47
C SER A 36 -5.84 17.50 -23.04
N LEU A 37 -5.84 18.52 -22.17
CA LEU A 37 -5.94 19.93 -22.59
C LEU A 37 -4.66 20.45 -23.26
N TYR A 38 -3.54 19.77 -23.07
CA TYR A 38 -2.30 20.11 -23.73
C TYR A 38 -2.36 19.72 -25.21
N SER A 39 -2.36 20.72 -26.10
CA SER A 39 -2.48 20.57 -27.55
C SER A 39 -1.32 19.83 -28.26
N GLY A 40 -0.30 19.38 -27.54
CA GLY A 40 0.75 18.53 -28.08
C GLY A 40 0.35 17.05 -28.01
N GLN A 41 0.64 16.28 -29.07
CA GLN A 41 0.41 14.84 -29.09
C GLN A 41 1.33 14.14 -28.07
N LEU A 42 0.86 13.95 -26.84
CA LEU A 42 1.51 13.07 -25.87
C LEU A 42 1.17 11.62 -26.23
N ALA A 43 2.02 11.00 -27.04
CA ALA A 43 1.97 9.56 -27.25
C ALA A 43 2.23 8.83 -25.92
N GLY A 44 1.38 7.86 -25.56
CA GLY A 44 1.60 7.00 -24.40
C GLY A 44 0.94 7.45 -23.09
N LEU A 45 -0.29 7.98 -23.10
CA LEU A 45 -1.03 8.26 -21.86
C LEU A 45 -1.27 7.00 -21.01
N GLU A 46 -1.45 5.87 -21.68
CA GLU A 46 -1.64 4.57 -21.04
C GLU A 46 -0.39 4.12 -20.26
N SER A 47 0.81 4.50 -20.70
CA SER A 47 2.05 4.17 -19.97
C SER A 47 2.17 4.95 -18.66
N LEU A 48 1.55 6.12 -18.55
CA LEU A 48 1.53 6.87 -17.29
C LEU A 48 0.64 6.19 -16.23
N LEU A 49 -0.44 5.54 -16.65
CA LEU A 49 -1.38 4.89 -15.72
C LEU A 49 -0.97 3.45 -15.42
N PHE A 50 -0.56 2.69 -16.45
CA PHE A 50 -0.27 1.25 -16.38
C PHE A 50 1.23 0.90 -16.41
N GLY A 51 2.10 1.85 -16.72
CA GLY A 51 3.54 1.63 -16.87
C GLY A 51 3.89 0.88 -18.15
N THR A 52 5.18 0.88 -18.50
CA THR A 52 5.74 0.04 -19.57
C THR A 52 6.99 -0.67 -19.08
N PHE A 53 6.84 -1.94 -18.70
CA PHE A 53 7.94 -2.75 -18.18
C PHE A 53 8.92 -3.21 -19.26
N LEU A 54 8.46 -3.36 -20.50
CA LEU A 54 9.25 -3.90 -21.61
C LEU A 54 10.12 -2.84 -22.32
N GLY A 55 10.06 -1.58 -21.88
CA GLY A 55 10.79 -0.45 -22.48
C GLY A 55 11.77 0.24 -21.54
N ILE A 56 12.11 -0.38 -20.40
CA ILE A 56 12.94 0.25 -19.36
C ILE A 56 14.42 0.15 -19.76
N THR A 57 15.12 1.28 -19.73
CA THR A 57 16.55 1.35 -19.98
C THR A 57 17.37 1.05 -18.71
N VAL A 58 18.61 0.59 -18.89
CA VAL A 58 19.54 0.35 -17.77
C VAL A 58 19.78 1.63 -16.97
N GLY A 59 19.84 2.78 -17.63
CA GLY A 59 19.98 4.09 -16.97
C GLY A 59 18.82 4.40 -16.01
N GLN A 60 17.58 4.17 -16.44
CA GLN A 60 16.40 4.35 -15.56
C GLN A 60 16.46 3.44 -14.33
N VAL A 61 16.88 2.18 -14.49
CA VAL A 61 17.03 1.25 -13.37
C VAL A 61 18.12 1.72 -12.40
N GLN A 62 19.26 2.22 -12.91
CA GLN A 62 20.34 2.75 -12.06
C GLN A 62 19.91 4.00 -11.30
N THR A 63 19.22 4.94 -11.96
CA THR A 63 18.67 6.14 -11.29
C THR A 63 17.70 5.72 -10.18
N LEU A 64 16.81 4.77 -10.46
CA LEU A 64 15.85 4.28 -9.48
C LEU A 64 16.55 3.61 -8.30
N LEU A 65 17.62 2.84 -8.56
CA LEU A 65 18.43 2.20 -7.52
C LEU A 65 19.07 3.25 -6.59
N TRP A 66 19.67 4.30 -7.15
CA TRP A 66 20.28 5.37 -6.33
C TRP A 66 19.24 6.11 -5.49
N VAL A 67 18.08 6.43 -6.07
CA VAL A 67 16.97 7.04 -5.34
C VAL A 67 16.47 6.12 -4.22
N ALA A 68 16.31 4.82 -4.49
CA ALA A 68 15.88 3.84 -3.49
C ALA A 68 16.90 3.71 -2.34
N VAL A 69 18.20 3.63 -2.66
CA VAL A 69 19.28 3.57 -1.65
C VAL A 69 19.28 4.84 -0.79
N ALA A 70 19.21 6.02 -1.41
CA ALA A 70 19.15 7.28 -0.68
C ALA A 70 17.90 7.37 0.22
N ALA A 71 16.73 6.97 -0.28
CA ALA A 71 15.50 6.93 0.50
C ALA A 71 15.60 5.94 1.68
N LEU A 72 16.16 4.75 1.48
CA LEU A 72 16.35 3.77 2.55
C LEU A 72 17.36 4.24 3.61
N LEU A 73 18.44 4.94 3.21
CA LEU A 73 19.41 5.50 4.15
C LEU A 73 18.77 6.58 5.03
N VAL A 74 18.05 7.53 4.41
CA VAL A 74 17.36 8.59 5.15
C VAL A 74 16.28 7.98 6.04
N LEU A 75 15.48 7.04 5.52
CA LEU A 75 14.46 6.32 6.29
C LEU A 75 15.09 5.59 7.49
N GLY A 76 16.21 4.90 7.29
CA GLY A 76 16.94 4.21 8.36
C GLY A 76 17.43 5.16 9.45
N ALA A 77 17.88 6.36 9.08
CA ALA A 77 18.29 7.39 10.03
C ALA A 77 17.11 7.93 10.87
N ILE A 78 15.93 8.11 10.25
CA ILE A 78 14.73 8.62 10.94
C ILE A 78 13.82 7.51 11.51
N ALA A 79 14.12 6.24 11.27
CA ALA A 79 13.26 5.11 11.65
C ALA A 79 13.05 4.99 13.15
N ARG A 80 14.11 5.16 13.96
CA ARG A 80 14.01 5.07 15.43
C ARG A 80 13.02 6.10 16.02
N PRO A 81 13.15 7.41 15.74
CA PRO A 81 12.20 8.39 16.25
C PRO A 81 10.80 8.24 15.62
N LEU A 82 10.68 7.75 14.38
CA LEU A 82 9.37 7.47 13.77
C LEU A 82 8.65 6.34 14.50
N LEU A 83 9.35 5.24 14.80
CA LEU A 83 8.79 4.12 15.55
C LEU A 83 8.39 4.55 16.96
N PHE A 84 9.22 5.36 17.64
CA PHE A 84 8.88 5.89 18.96
C PHE A 84 7.62 6.76 18.93
N ALA A 85 7.53 7.67 17.95
CA ALA A 85 6.33 8.49 17.73
C ALA A 85 5.09 7.69 17.33
N SER A 86 5.26 6.50 16.73
CA SER A 86 4.17 5.62 16.31
C SER A 86 3.61 4.77 17.44
N VAL A 87 4.41 4.49 18.48
CA VAL A 87 3.95 3.76 19.68
C VAL A 87 3.18 4.68 20.60
N ASP A 88 3.71 5.88 20.89
CA ASP A 88 3.03 6.87 21.71
C ASP A 88 3.40 8.29 21.27
N GLY A 89 2.48 8.92 20.54
CA GLY A 89 2.66 10.27 20.02
C GLY A 89 2.62 11.36 21.09
N GLU A 90 1.98 11.13 22.24
CA GLU A 90 1.94 12.10 23.35
C GLU A 90 3.23 12.05 24.17
N VAL A 91 3.69 10.84 24.51
CA VAL A 91 4.98 10.61 25.18
C VAL A 91 6.14 11.04 24.29
N ALA A 92 6.07 10.83 22.97
CA ALA A 92 7.10 11.29 22.04
C ALA A 92 7.19 12.82 21.96
N ARG A 93 6.04 13.52 21.99
CA ARG A 93 6.03 15.00 22.06
C ARG A 93 6.55 15.50 23.40
N ALA A 94 6.19 14.84 24.50
CA ALA A 94 6.69 15.14 25.84
C ALA A 94 8.21 14.91 25.95
N ALA A 95 8.74 13.92 25.22
CA ALA A 95 10.17 13.61 25.12
C ALA A 95 10.95 14.53 24.14
N GLY A 96 10.30 15.57 23.58
CA GLY A 96 10.95 16.55 22.70
C GLY A 96 11.17 16.09 21.25
N VAL A 97 10.54 14.98 20.83
CA VAL A 97 10.63 14.52 19.43
C VAL A 97 9.77 15.43 18.54
N PRO A 98 10.33 16.04 17.47
CA PRO A 98 9.57 16.90 16.57
C PRO A 98 8.69 16.07 15.62
N THR A 99 7.64 15.45 16.17
CA THR A 99 6.73 14.52 15.46
C THR A 99 6.16 15.11 14.17
N ARG A 100 5.86 16.42 14.14
CA ARG A 100 5.39 17.12 12.93
C ARG A 100 6.44 17.13 11.81
N PHE A 101 7.68 17.51 12.14
CA PHE A 101 8.76 17.55 11.16
C PHE A 101 9.08 16.15 10.63
N LEU A 102 9.12 15.16 11.54
CA LEU A 102 9.40 13.78 11.19
C LEU A 102 8.32 13.18 10.27
N GLY A 103 7.05 13.50 10.53
CA GLY A 103 5.93 13.13 9.67
C GLY A 103 6.04 13.76 8.28
N VAL A 104 6.33 15.06 8.19
CA VAL A 104 6.52 15.75 6.90
C VAL A 104 7.72 15.17 6.13
N ALA A 105 8.84 14.95 6.81
CA ALA A 105 10.03 14.33 6.19
C ALA A 105 9.72 12.93 5.65
N PHE A 106 8.97 12.12 6.40
CA PHE A 106 8.52 10.81 5.95
C PHE A 106 7.59 10.90 4.74
N LEU A 107 6.61 11.82 4.74
CA LEU A 107 5.71 12.04 3.61
C LEU A 107 6.46 12.49 2.35
N LEU A 108 7.45 13.38 2.50
CA LEU A 108 8.29 13.82 1.38
C LEU A 108 9.13 12.67 0.82
N LEU A 109 9.71 11.85 1.69
CA LEU A 109 10.51 10.69 1.31
C LEU A 109 9.66 9.63 0.59
N LEU A 110 8.46 9.35 1.13
CA LEU A 110 7.49 8.48 0.50
C LEU A 110 7.07 9.03 -0.87
N GLY A 111 6.72 10.32 -0.94
CA GLY A 111 6.35 10.99 -2.19
C GLY A 111 7.45 10.92 -3.24
N LEU A 112 8.71 11.13 -2.86
CA LEU A 112 9.86 11.03 -3.75
C LEU A 112 10.05 9.60 -4.28
N ALA A 113 9.95 8.60 -3.40
CA ALA A 113 10.03 7.20 -3.81
C ALA A 113 8.87 6.81 -4.75
N VAL A 114 7.66 7.27 -4.46
CA VAL A 114 6.47 7.05 -5.29
C VAL A 114 6.60 7.72 -6.65
N ALA A 115 7.04 8.98 -6.70
CA ALA A 115 7.22 9.72 -7.94
C ALA A 115 8.28 9.07 -8.84
N ALA A 116 9.41 8.65 -8.27
CA ALA A 116 10.48 8.01 -9.02
C ALA A 116 10.04 6.66 -9.60
N THR A 117 9.29 5.87 -8.83
CA THR A 117 8.83 4.54 -9.28
C THR A 117 7.68 4.63 -10.27
N ALA A 118 6.73 5.54 -10.07
CA ALA A 118 5.53 5.69 -10.92
C ALA A 118 5.83 5.96 -12.38
N GLN A 119 6.98 6.54 -12.71
CA GLN A 119 7.39 6.77 -14.10
C GLN A 119 7.63 5.46 -14.87
N ILE A 120 7.99 4.38 -14.16
CA ILE A 120 8.30 3.07 -14.75
C ILE A 120 7.08 2.14 -14.65
N THR A 121 6.51 2.04 -13.44
CA THR A 121 5.44 1.10 -13.12
C THR A 121 4.03 1.64 -13.39
N GLY A 122 3.88 2.95 -13.57
CA GLY A 122 2.58 3.62 -13.70
C GLY A 122 1.91 3.88 -12.35
N ALA A 123 1.06 4.90 -12.31
CA ALA A 123 0.46 5.38 -11.06
C ALA A 123 -0.51 4.37 -10.40
N LEU A 124 -1.22 3.56 -11.20
CA LEU A 124 -2.18 2.58 -10.67
C LEU A 124 -1.46 1.43 -9.96
N LEU A 125 -0.36 0.95 -10.55
CA LEU A 125 0.39 -0.16 -9.99
C LEU A 125 1.08 0.22 -8.68
N VAL A 126 1.67 1.43 -8.64
CA VAL A 126 2.32 1.93 -7.42
C VAL A 126 1.33 1.94 -6.27
N PHE A 127 0.10 2.41 -6.49
CA PHE A 127 -0.91 2.40 -5.43
C PHE A 127 -1.27 0.99 -4.96
N ALA A 128 -1.48 0.06 -5.89
CA ALA A 128 -1.79 -1.33 -5.53
C ALA A 128 -0.67 -1.97 -4.70
N LEU A 129 0.59 -1.75 -5.09
CA LEU A 129 1.76 -2.26 -4.38
C LEU A 129 2.05 -1.53 -3.07
N LEU A 130 1.60 -0.29 -2.90
CA LEU A 130 1.72 0.42 -1.63
C LEU A 130 0.68 -0.06 -0.60
N VAL A 131 -0.55 -0.27 -1.04
CA VAL A 131 -1.68 -0.52 -0.12
C VAL A 131 -1.87 -2.00 0.18
N THR A 132 -1.96 -2.83 -0.86
CA THR A 132 -2.41 -4.22 -0.72
C THR A 132 -1.42 -5.13 0.04
N PRO A 133 -0.10 -5.16 -0.27
CA PRO A 133 0.83 -6.01 0.48
C PRO A 133 1.03 -5.51 1.92
N ALA A 134 1.01 -4.19 2.14
CA ALA A 134 1.06 -3.62 3.49
C ALA A 134 -0.17 -4.01 4.32
N ALA A 135 -1.38 -3.89 3.75
CA ALA A 135 -2.61 -4.31 4.41
C ALA A 135 -2.67 -5.82 4.66
N THR A 136 -2.05 -6.61 3.79
CA THR A 136 -1.92 -8.07 3.97
C THR A 136 -0.99 -8.40 5.13
N ALA A 137 0.18 -7.76 5.20
CA ALA A 137 1.16 -7.98 6.27
C ALA A 137 0.63 -7.55 7.65
N GLN A 138 -0.12 -6.45 7.73
CA GLN A 138 -0.74 -5.98 8.98
C GLN A 138 -1.81 -6.94 9.52
N GLN A 139 -2.47 -7.71 8.66
CA GLN A 139 -3.39 -8.78 9.09
C GLN A 139 -2.65 -10.00 9.66
N LEU A 140 -1.42 -10.24 9.20
CA LEU A 140 -0.61 -11.40 9.59
C LEU A 140 0.20 -11.15 10.87
N THR A 141 0.61 -9.90 11.15
CA THR A 141 1.53 -9.60 12.25
C THR A 141 1.24 -8.24 12.89
N ALA A 142 1.07 -8.23 14.22
CA ALA A 142 0.86 -7.00 15.01
C ALA A 142 2.16 -6.25 15.37
N ARG A 143 3.33 -6.79 15.03
CA ARG A 143 4.64 -6.21 15.33
C ARG A 143 5.14 -5.39 14.13
N PRO A 144 5.58 -4.13 14.32
CA PRO A 144 5.86 -3.19 13.23
C PRO A 144 7.06 -3.61 12.35
N LEU A 145 8.17 -4.02 12.96
CA LEU A 145 9.38 -4.43 12.22
C LEU A 145 9.18 -5.69 11.35
N PRO A 146 8.69 -6.83 11.90
CA PRO A 146 8.42 -8.00 11.06
C PRO A 146 7.27 -7.75 10.08
N GLY A 147 6.27 -6.93 10.45
CA GLY A 147 5.20 -6.53 9.53
C GLY A 147 5.74 -5.81 8.29
N LEU A 148 6.70 -4.89 8.46
CA LEU A 148 7.37 -4.23 7.35
C LEU A 148 8.13 -5.22 6.46
N ALA A 149 8.89 -6.14 7.06
CA ALA A 149 9.63 -7.17 6.32
C ALA A 149 8.68 -8.09 5.52
N PHE A 150 7.54 -8.49 6.10
CA PHE A 150 6.52 -9.27 5.42
C PHE A 150 5.88 -8.50 4.25
N ALA A 151 5.58 -7.22 4.44
CA ALA A 151 5.02 -6.38 3.38
C ALA A 151 5.97 -6.30 2.17
N VAL A 152 7.27 -6.06 2.44
CA VAL A 152 8.31 -6.02 1.40
C VAL A 152 8.45 -7.37 0.70
N ALA A 153 8.54 -8.46 1.47
CA ALA A 153 8.66 -9.81 0.91
C ALA A 153 7.47 -10.18 0.03
N LEU A 154 6.25 -9.84 0.46
CA LEU A 154 5.03 -10.09 -0.30
C LEU A 154 4.99 -9.25 -1.58
N ALA A 155 5.30 -7.95 -1.49
CA ALA A 155 5.36 -7.06 -2.65
C ALA A 155 6.37 -7.56 -3.69
N LEU A 156 7.55 -7.99 -3.25
CA LEU A 156 8.57 -8.59 -4.13
C LEU A 156 8.07 -9.89 -4.75
N ALA A 157 7.53 -10.82 -3.95
CA ALA A 157 7.05 -12.11 -4.44
C ALA A 157 5.95 -11.94 -5.50
N VAL A 158 4.97 -11.07 -5.24
CA VAL A 158 3.88 -10.76 -6.18
C VAL A 158 4.40 -10.08 -7.44
N THR A 159 5.36 -9.16 -7.32
CA THR A 159 5.93 -8.47 -8.48
C THR A 159 6.72 -9.45 -9.36
N TRP A 160 7.57 -10.29 -8.78
CA TRP A 160 8.34 -11.29 -9.51
C TRP A 160 7.45 -12.35 -10.17
N LEU A 161 6.44 -12.86 -9.45
CA LEU A 161 5.47 -13.81 -10.00
C LEU A 161 4.63 -13.17 -11.11
N GLY A 162 4.16 -11.94 -10.91
CA GLY A 162 3.39 -11.20 -11.91
C GLY A 162 4.20 -10.91 -13.17
N LEU A 163 5.47 -10.55 -13.03
CA LEU A 163 6.38 -10.34 -14.16
C LEU A 163 6.69 -11.66 -14.88
N GLY A 164 6.91 -12.74 -14.14
CA GLY A 164 7.13 -14.08 -14.70
C GLY A 164 5.93 -14.60 -15.49
N ILE A 165 4.71 -14.40 -14.99
CA ILE A 165 3.47 -14.78 -15.71
C ILE A 165 3.26 -13.87 -16.92
N ALA A 166 3.48 -12.56 -16.76
CA ALA A 166 3.33 -11.60 -17.83
C ALA A 166 4.29 -11.85 -19.00
N TYR A 167 5.47 -12.43 -18.75
CA TYR A 167 6.40 -12.82 -19.81
C TYR A 167 5.80 -13.84 -20.80
N PHE A 168 4.94 -14.75 -20.32
CA PHE A 168 4.28 -15.77 -21.15
C PHE A 168 2.84 -15.37 -21.54
N SER A 169 2.37 -14.20 -21.14
CA SER A 169 0.99 -13.76 -21.31
C SER A 169 0.92 -12.54 -22.24
N PRO A 170 -0.13 -12.41 -23.07
CA PRO A 170 -0.32 -11.22 -23.90
C PRO A 170 -0.83 -10.00 -23.10
N TYR A 171 -1.17 -10.16 -21.82
CA TYR A 171 -1.77 -9.09 -21.00
C TYR A 171 -0.72 -8.22 -20.29
N PRO A 172 -1.04 -6.94 -19.98
CA PRO A 172 -0.12 -6.04 -19.30
C PRO A 172 0.36 -6.57 -17.95
N VAL A 173 1.63 -6.35 -17.64
CA VAL A 173 2.25 -6.73 -16.34
C VAL A 173 1.46 -6.16 -15.16
N GLY A 174 0.97 -4.92 -15.29
CA GLY A 174 0.17 -4.25 -14.26
C GLY A 174 -1.01 -5.11 -13.80
N PHE A 175 -1.76 -5.70 -14.72
CA PHE A 175 -2.91 -6.55 -14.42
C PHE A 175 -2.53 -7.78 -13.59
N TRP A 176 -1.45 -8.47 -13.95
CA TRP A 176 -1.01 -9.67 -13.25
C TRP A 176 -0.55 -9.36 -11.82
N VAL A 177 0.28 -8.32 -11.67
CA VAL A 177 0.79 -7.89 -10.37
C VAL A 177 -0.35 -7.42 -9.46
N THR A 178 -1.29 -6.59 -9.96
CA THR A 178 -2.43 -6.14 -9.15
C THR A 178 -3.35 -7.29 -8.75
N SER A 179 -3.65 -8.20 -9.69
CA SER A 179 -4.56 -9.33 -9.45
C SER A 179 -3.98 -10.31 -8.44
N LEU A 180 -2.68 -10.62 -8.54
CA LEU A 180 -1.98 -11.45 -7.57
C LEU A 180 -1.93 -10.78 -6.19
N SER A 181 -1.61 -9.49 -6.13
CA SER A 181 -1.59 -8.74 -4.87
C SER A 181 -2.95 -8.77 -4.18
N PHE A 182 -4.01 -8.44 -4.92
CA PHE A 182 -5.37 -8.50 -4.41
C PHE A 182 -5.78 -9.92 -4.01
N GLY A 183 -5.38 -10.93 -4.80
CA GLY A 183 -5.60 -12.33 -4.48
C GLY A 183 -4.98 -12.74 -3.14
N THR A 184 -3.74 -12.34 -2.86
CA THR A 184 -3.08 -12.61 -1.56
C THR A 184 -3.78 -11.93 -0.39
N TYR A 185 -4.27 -10.70 -0.59
CA TYR A 185 -5.05 -9.96 0.41
C TYR A 185 -6.39 -10.65 0.73
N VAL A 186 -7.12 -11.07 -0.30
CA VAL A 186 -8.40 -11.77 -0.12
C VAL A 186 -8.18 -13.14 0.52
N ALA A 187 -7.18 -13.90 0.08
CA ALA A 187 -6.87 -15.21 0.63
C ALA A 187 -6.54 -15.14 2.13
N THR A 188 -5.70 -14.20 2.53
CA THR A 188 -5.36 -13.99 3.96
C THR A 188 -6.56 -13.54 4.77
N ARG A 189 -7.37 -12.60 4.25
CA ARG A 189 -8.58 -12.14 4.92
C ARG A 189 -9.61 -13.26 5.12
N LEU A 190 -9.83 -14.09 4.11
CA LEU A 190 -10.75 -15.23 4.18
C LEU A 190 -10.22 -16.32 5.14
N ALA A 191 -8.92 -16.62 5.10
CA ALA A 191 -8.31 -17.60 5.99
C ALA A 191 -8.46 -17.18 7.46
N LEU A 192 -8.14 -15.92 7.79
CA LEU A 192 -8.28 -15.38 9.14
C LEU A 192 -9.75 -15.28 9.57
N GLY A 193 -10.65 -14.89 8.66
CA GLY A 193 -12.09 -14.88 8.92
C GLY A 193 -12.64 -16.27 9.22
N ALA A 194 -12.24 -17.29 8.46
CA ALA A 194 -12.64 -18.68 8.68
C ALA A 194 -12.10 -19.23 10.02
N LEU A 195 -10.84 -18.90 10.37
CA LEU A 195 -10.23 -19.27 11.65
C LEU A 195 -10.95 -18.62 12.84
N ALA A 196 -11.36 -17.35 12.71
CA ALA A 196 -12.12 -16.64 13.74
C ALA A 196 -13.54 -17.23 13.91
N TRP A 197 -14.20 -17.57 12.80
CA TRP A 197 -15.53 -18.19 12.83
C TRP A 197 -15.53 -19.56 13.52
N ARG A 198 -14.44 -20.33 13.37
CA ARG A 198 -14.25 -21.62 14.07
C ARG A 198 -13.91 -21.47 15.55
N ARG A 199 -13.48 -20.29 15.99
CA ARG A 199 -13.14 -19.99 17.40
C ARG A 199 -14.29 -19.37 18.19
N SER A 200 -15.42 -19.04 17.55
CA SER A 200 -16.64 -18.66 18.26
C SER A 200 -17.11 -19.85 19.12
N PRO A 201 -17.10 -19.73 20.46
CA PRO A 201 -17.56 -20.80 21.32
C PRO A 201 -19.06 -20.98 21.11
N ALA A 202 -19.45 -22.08 20.47
CA ALA A 202 -20.78 -22.64 20.64
C ALA A 202 -20.85 -23.19 22.06
N GLY A 203 -21.23 -22.36 23.03
CA GLY A 203 -21.32 -22.80 24.42
C GLY A 203 -21.51 -21.68 25.44
N ASN A 204 -22.64 -20.97 25.42
CA ASN A 204 -23.24 -20.45 26.67
C ASN A 204 -24.73 -20.07 26.53
N LEU A 205 -25.54 -20.92 25.89
CA LEU A 205 -27.01 -20.80 25.90
C LEU A 205 -27.69 -21.97 26.63
N ALA A 206 -26.98 -22.69 27.50
CA ALA A 206 -27.52 -23.86 28.20
C ALA A 206 -27.29 -23.83 29.73
N ALA A 207 -27.18 -22.65 30.34
CA ALA A 207 -27.10 -22.51 31.79
C ALA A 207 -28.03 -21.40 32.29
N GLU A 208 -29.33 -21.64 32.18
CA GLU A 208 -30.33 -20.99 33.02
C GLU A 208 -31.21 -22.10 33.62
N PRO A 209 -30.87 -22.66 34.79
CA PRO A 209 -31.82 -23.48 35.53
C PRO A 209 -32.85 -22.56 36.22
N ALA A 210 -34.11 -22.84 35.95
CA ALA A 210 -35.30 -22.26 36.58
C ALA A 210 -35.43 -22.66 38.06
#